data_AF-A0A8J1M2K4-F1
#
_entry.id   AF-A0A8J1M2K4-F1
#
_cell.length_a   1.000
_cell.length_b   1.000
_cell.length_c   1.000
_cell.angle_alpha   90.00
_cell.angle_beta   90.00
_cell.angle_gamma   90.00
#
_symmetry.space_group_name_H-M   'P 1'
#
loop_
_entity.id
_entity.type
_entity.pdbx_description
1 polymer ?
#
loop_
_entity_poly.entity_id
_entity_poly.type
_entity_poly.pdbx_seq_one_letter_code
_entity_poly.pdbx_strand_id
1 'polypeptide(L)'
;MDMKKRIHLELRNRTPSDVRELVLDNCRAHEGKIEGLTAEFVNLEFLSLINVLLMSVSNLPKLPKLKKLELSDNRISAGLDVLAEKLSNLTHLNLSGNKIKDISTLEPLKKLESLKSLDLFNCEVTNLNDYRESVFKLLPQLTYLDGYDREDKEAPDSDAEGDGVDEEEEDEEGEEEEEDEEEEDIDEEEDEDEDEEEIDDEDDASGEEQEDFGHDGEVDKEDDEDDDEEDEEEDESGKGEKRKREADDEEDDYKTKTKN
;
A
#
# COMPACT_ATOMS: atom_id res chain seq x y z
N MET A 1 -6.36 -0.20 14.05
CA MET A 1 -6.45 -1.66 14.31
C MET A 1 -5.06 -2.29 14.16
N ASP A 2 -4.72 -3.34 14.91
CA ASP A 2 -3.44 -4.05 14.77
C ASP A 2 -3.36 -4.85 13.45
N MET A 3 -2.18 -4.94 12.83
CA MET A 3 -1.97 -5.61 11.53
C MET A 3 -2.35 -7.09 11.56
N LYS A 4 -1.98 -7.86 12.60
CA LYS A 4 -2.32 -9.28 12.69
C LYS A 4 -3.84 -9.48 12.79
N LYS A 5 -4.51 -8.61 13.55
CA LYS A 5 -5.98 -8.62 13.65
C LYS A 5 -6.63 -8.29 12.31
N ARG A 6 -6.08 -7.34 11.55
CA ARG A 6 -6.58 -6.99 10.22
C ARG A 6 -6.45 -8.17 9.25
N ILE A 7 -5.28 -8.82 9.21
CA ILE A 7 -5.05 -10.02 8.39
C ILE A 7 -6.09 -11.10 8.72
N HIS A 8 -6.30 -11.40 10.00
CA HIS A 8 -7.30 -12.41 10.40
C HIS A 8 -8.71 -12.08 9.92
N LEU A 9 -9.11 -10.80 9.93
CA LEU A 9 -10.40 -10.36 9.42
C LEU A 9 -10.51 -10.46 7.89
N GLU A 10 -9.44 -10.13 7.15
CA GLU A 10 -9.43 -10.20 5.69
C GLU A 10 -9.45 -11.66 5.17
N LEU A 11 -8.91 -12.60 5.94
CA LEU A 11 -8.96 -14.01 5.56
C LEU A 11 -10.38 -14.57 5.52
N ARG A 12 -11.32 -14.12 6.38
CA ARG A 12 -12.73 -14.57 6.41
C ARG A 12 -12.90 -16.10 6.29
N ASN A 13 -12.11 -16.86 7.05
CA ASN A 13 -12.04 -18.34 7.02
C ASN A 13 -11.39 -18.98 5.78
N ARG A 14 -10.85 -18.19 4.85
CA ARG A 14 -9.99 -18.69 3.77
C ARG A 14 -8.62 -19.03 4.30
N THR A 15 -7.93 -19.95 3.62
CA THR A 15 -6.52 -20.20 3.90
C THR A 15 -5.67 -19.09 3.28
N PRO A 16 -4.51 -18.73 3.86
CA PRO A 16 -3.60 -17.74 3.27
C PRO A 16 -3.21 -18.05 1.81
N SER A 17 -3.16 -19.34 1.45
CA SER A 17 -2.84 -19.79 0.09
C SER A 17 -3.95 -19.50 -0.93
N ASP A 18 -5.19 -19.27 -0.52
CA ASP A 18 -6.30 -18.98 -1.44
C ASP A 18 -6.43 -17.49 -1.77
N VAL A 19 -5.66 -16.64 -1.09
CA VAL A 19 -5.78 -15.18 -1.20
C VAL A 19 -4.88 -14.66 -2.30
N ARG A 20 -5.49 -13.99 -3.29
CA ARG A 20 -4.77 -13.27 -4.37
C ARG A 20 -4.56 -11.79 -4.08
N GLU A 21 -5.43 -11.19 -3.28
CA GLU A 21 -5.37 -9.77 -2.95
C GLU A 21 -5.54 -9.56 -1.45
N LEU A 22 -4.72 -8.68 -0.88
CA LEU A 22 -4.76 -8.37 0.53
C LEU A 22 -4.55 -6.88 0.77
N VAL A 23 -5.53 -6.24 1.40
CA VAL A 23 -5.51 -4.81 1.74
C VAL A 23 -5.41 -4.65 3.24
N LEU A 24 -4.30 -4.05 3.69
CA LEU A 24 -3.97 -3.86 5.11
C LEU A 24 -3.87 -2.37 5.47
N ASP A 25 -4.45 -1.51 4.66
CA ASP A 25 -4.33 -0.06 4.82
C ASP A 25 -4.87 0.42 6.17
N ASN A 26 -4.27 1.50 6.66
CA ASN A 26 -4.66 2.18 7.92
C ASN A 26 -4.64 1.24 9.15
N CYS A 27 -3.92 0.12 9.07
CA CYS A 27 -3.60 -0.70 10.24
C CYS A 27 -2.31 -0.21 10.92
N ARG A 28 -2.04 -0.67 12.14
CA ARG A 28 -0.84 -0.29 12.89
C ARG A 28 0.18 -1.42 12.81
N ALA A 29 1.31 -1.15 12.16
CA ALA A 29 2.53 -1.93 12.29
C ALA A 29 3.20 -1.63 13.64
N HIS A 30 3.51 -2.65 14.43
CA HIS A 30 4.26 -2.46 15.67
C HIS A 30 5.74 -2.22 15.33
N GLU A 31 6.37 -1.22 15.95
CA GLU A 31 7.74 -0.78 15.65
C GLU A 31 8.02 -0.45 14.16
N GLY A 32 6.98 -0.16 13.37
CA GLY A 32 7.13 0.08 11.94
C GLY A 32 7.62 -1.14 11.15
N LYS A 33 7.30 -2.37 11.62
CA LYS A 33 7.63 -3.63 10.97
C LYS A 33 6.38 -4.41 10.58
N ILE A 34 6.47 -5.15 9.49
CA ILE A 34 5.42 -6.06 9.04
C ILE A 34 5.28 -7.22 10.03
N GLU A 35 4.04 -7.53 10.38
CA GLU A 35 3.71 -8.65 11.27
C GLU A 35 2.50 -9.44 10.75
N GLY A 36 2.51 -10.75 10.96
CA GLY A 36 1.39 -11.63 10.60
C GLY A 36 1.36 -12.09 9.14
N LEU A 37 2.12 -11.43 8.24
CA LEU A 37 2.39 -11.98 6.91
C LEU A 37 3.41 -13.11 7.00
N THR A 38 3.12 -14.22 6.33
CA THR A 38 3.94 -15.44 6.29
C THR A 38 4.19 -15.87 4.84
N ALA A 39 5.04 -16.88 4.63
CA ALA A 39 5.26 -17.45 3.30
C ALA A 39 4.09 -18.32 2.79
N GLU A 40 3.00 -18.47 3.56
CA GLU A 40 1.82 -19.24 3.16
C GLU A 40 0.94 -18.52 2.14
N PHE A 41 1.11 -17.20 2.00
CA PHE A 41 0.45 -16.36 0.99
C PHE A 41 1.07 -16.58 -0.42
N VAL A 42 1.17 -17.83 -0.84
CA VAL A 42 1.90 -18.26 -2.05
C VAL A 42 1.26 -17.78 -3.35
N ASN A 43 -0.05 -17.50 -3.33
CA ASN A 43 -0.82 -17.03 -4.48
C ASN A 43 -1.17 -15.53 -4.41
N LEU A 44 -0.57 -14.78 -3.48
CA LEU A 44 -0.81 -13.35 -3.38
C LEU A 44 -0.19 -12.61 -4.55
N GLU A 45 -1.00 -11.85 -5.29
CA GLU A 45 -0.65 -11.07 -6.47
C GLU A 45 -0.66 -9.56 -6.19
N PHE A 46 -1.54 -9.12 -5.30
CA PHE A 46 -1.68 -7.72 -4.87
C PHE A 46 -1.59 -7.58 -3.35
N LEU A 47 -0.75 -6.67 -2.87
CA LEU A 47 -0.63 -6.32 -1.46
C LEU A 47 -0.64 -4.80 -1.28
N SER A 48 -1.58 -4.32 -0.47
CA SER A 48 -1.65 -2.91 -0.07
C SER A 48 -1.35 -2.74 1.42
N LEU A 49 -0.40 -1.86 1.71
CA LEU A 49 0.11 -1.52 3.04
C LEU A 49 0.19 0.01 3.14
N ILE A 50 -0.88 0.73 2.81
CA ILE A 50 -0.89 2.19 2.81
C ILE A 50 -1.11 2.74 4.22
N ASN A 51 -0.34 3.75 4.60
CA ASN A 51 -0.47 4.45 5.88
C ASN A 51 -0.49 3.49 7.10
N VAL A 52 0.48 2.57 7.15
CA VAL A 52 0.63 1.62 8.27
C VAL A 52 1.80 1.94 9.19
N LEU A 53 2.47 3.08 8.95
CA LEU A 53 3.64 3.58 9.67
C LEU A 53 4.87 2.65 9.57
N LEU A 54 5.03 1.93 8.45
CA LEU A 54 6.21 1.09 8.22
C LEU A 54 7.46 1.95 8.08
N MET A 55 8.55 1.50 8.72
CA MET A 55 9.89 2.09 8.57
C MET A 55 10.81 1.21 7.73
N SER A 56 10.46 -0.08 7.59
CA SER A 56 11.26 -1.07 6.87
C SER A 56 10.37 -2.16 6.29
N VAL A 57 10.81 -2.73 5.16
CA VAL A 57 10.20 -3.89 4.51
C VAL A 57 10.96 -5.20 4.81
N SER A 58 11.90 -5.19 5.76
CA SER A 58 12.78 -6.33 6.08
C SER A 58 12.06 -7.61 6.47
N ASN A 59 10.84 -7.48 6.99
CA ASN A 59 10.03 -8.61 7.46
C ASN A 59 9.09 -9.16 6.38
N LEU A 60 9.20 -8.72 5.13
CA LEU A 60 8.43 -9.31 4.04
C LEU A 60 8.80 -10.79 3.86
N PRO A 61 7.82 -11.71 3.88
CA PRO A 61 8.05 -13.09 3.49
C PRO A 61 8.34 -13.17 1.98
N LYS A 62 8.81 -14.33 1.53
CA LYS A 62 8.92 -14.61 0.10
C LYS A 62 7.51 -14.75 -0.48
N LEU A 63 7.16 -13.92 -1.46
CA LEU A 63 5.85 -13.91 -2.12
C LEU A 63 6.07 -14.05 -3.63
N PRO A 64 6.16 -15.29 -4.14
CA PRO A 64 6.65 -15.55 -5.49
C PRO A 64 5.70 -15.07 -6.58
N LYS A 65 4.41 -14.88 -6.29
CA LYS A 65 3.40 -14.45 -7.27
C LYS A 65 3.02 -12.97 -7.14
N LEU A 66 3.64 -12.22 -6.22
CA LEU A 66 3.29 -10.83 -6.00
C LEU A 66 3.73 -9.97 -7.19
N LYS A 67 2.75 -9.31 -7.83
CA LYS A 67 2.93 -8.44 -9.00
C LYS A 67 2.85 -6.96 -8.63
N LYS A 68 1.95 -6.59 -7.71
CA LYS A 68 1.72 -5.19 -7.32
C LYS A 68 1.81 -5.00 -5.81
N LEU A 69 2.57 -4.00 -5.40
CA LEU A 69 2.83 -3.66 -4.00
C LEU A 69 2.66 -2.16 -3.75
N GLU A 70 1.67 -1.81 -2.93
CA GLU A 70 1.41 -0.43 -2.50
C GLU A 70 1.99 -0.20 -1.09
N LEU A 71 2.95 0.72 -0.97
CA LEU A 71 3.60 1.09 0.28
C LEU A 71 3.49 2.61 0.55
N SER A 72 2.50 3.26 -0.04
CA SER A 72 2.30 4.71 0.06
C SER A 72 2.09 5.17 1.50
N ASP A 73 2.46 6.42 1.79
CA ASP A 73 2.30 7.06 3.10
C ASP A 73 2.91 6.29 4.29
N ASN A 74 4.08 5.70 4.06
CA ASN A 74 4.89 5.09 5.11
C ASN A 74 6.13 5.96 5.43
N ARG A 75 7.09 5.40 6.15
CA ARG A 75 8.34 6.05 6.59
C ARG A 75 9.57 5.27 6.15
N ILE A 76 9.47 4.54 5.05
CA ILE A 76 10.56 3.73 4.51
C ILE A 76 11.63 4.67 3.96
N SER A 77 12.89 4.45 4.34
CA SER A 77 14.02 5.27 3.88
C SER A 77 15.17 4.45 3.29
N ALA A 78 15.15 3.12 3.44
CA ALA A 78 16.20 2.19 3.00
C ALA A 78 15.68 0.74 3.01
N GLY A 79 16.54 -0.22 2.70
CA GLY A 79 16.24 -1.66 2.83
C GLY A 79 15.45 -2.25 1.66
N LEU A 80 15.53 -1.62 0.48
CA LEU A 80 14.82 -2.06 -0.73
C LEU A 80 15.42 -3.33 -1.35
N ASP A 81 16.61 -3.75 -0.91
CA ASP A 81 17.25 -5.01 -1.30
C ASP A 81 16.40 -6.23 -0.97
N VAL A 82 15.62 -6.17 0.11
CA VAL A 82 14.70 -7.25 0.49
C VAL A 82 13.61 -7.45 -0.55
N LEU A 83 13.16 -6.39 -1.23
CA LEU A 83 12.16 -6.51 -2.30
C LEU A 83 12.71 -7.36 -3.44
N ALA A 84 13.95 -7.08 -3.87
CA ALA A 84 14.64 -7.85 -4.90
C ALA A 84 14.84 -9.33 -4.54
N GLU A 85 15.08 -9.64 -3.26
CA GLU A 85 15.27 -11.03 -2.81
C GLU A 85 13.97 -11.82 -2.67
N LYS A 86 12.86 -11.14 -2.31
CA LYS A 86 11.61 -11.80 -1.91
C LYS A 86 10.52 -11.77 -2.99
N LEU A 87 10.55 -10.79 -3.89
CA LEU A 87 9.46 -10.46 -4.82
C LEU A 87 9.95 -10.48 -6.28
N SER A 88 10.39 -11.65 -6.74
CA SER A 88 11.02 -11.78 -8.07
C SER A 88 10.12 -11.42 -9.26
N ASN A 89 8.79 -11.46 -9.09
CA ASN A 89 7.80 -11.18 -10.14
C ASN A 89 7.11 -9.82 -9.98
N LEU A 90 7.65 -8.93 -9.14
CA LEU A 90 7.06 -7.62 -8.91
C LEU A 90 7.16 -6.74 -10.17
N THR A 91 6.03 -6.24 -10.64
CA THR A 91 5.92 -5.38 -11.83
C THR A 91 5.56 -3.95 -11.48
N HIS A 92 4.81 -3.73 -10.38
CA HIS A 92 4.34 -2.43 -9.93
C HIS A 92 4.70 -2.20 -8.47
N LEU A 93 5.37 -1.07 -8.18
CA LEU A 93 5.76 -0.69 -6.84
C LEU A 93 5.42 0.78 -6.57
N ASN A 94 4.60 1.04 -5.56
CA ASN A 94 4.34 2.39 -5.09
C ASN A 94 5.07 2.66 -3.77
N LEU A 95 5.95 3.65 -3.78
CA LEU A 95 6.70 4.15 -2.63
C LEU A 95 6.38 5.62 -2.34
N SER A 96 5.31 6.17 -2.89
CA SER A 96 4.92 7.57 -2.67
C SER A 96 4.77 7.92 -1.18
N GLY A 97 5.08 9.17 -0.82
CA GLY A 97 4.99 9.66 0.56
C GLY A 97 5.99 9.04 1.55
N ASN A 98 6.98 8.26 1.09
CA ASN A 98 8.03 7.70 1.94
C ASN A 98 9.22 8.67 2.13
N LYS A 99 10.27 8.21 2.83
CA LYS A 99 11.46 9.00 3.18
C LYS A 99 12.68 8.63 2.33
N ILE A 100 12.45 8.42 1.03
CA ILE A 100 13.51 8.19 0.05
C ILE A 100 14.14 9.53 -0.32
N LYS A 101 15.43 9.70 0.00
CA LYS A 101 16.16 10.96 -0.19
C LYS A 101 17.07 10.95 -1.40
N ASP A 102 17.75 9.84 -1.64
CA ASP A 102 18.82 9.74 -2.61
C ASP A 102 18.50 8.71 -3.69
N ILE A 103 18.96 8.97 -4.91
CA ILE A 103 18.85 8.02 -6.05
C ILE A 103 19.56 6.70 -5.74
N SER A 104 20.65 6.73 -4.96
CA SER A 104 21.40 5.53 -4.56
C SER A 104 20.58 4.56 -3.71
N THR A 105 19.58 5.04 -2.96
CA THR A 105 18.66 4.18 -2.19
C THR A 105 17.86 3.24 -3.08
N LEU A 106 17.65 3.62 -4.34
CA LEU A 106 16.90 2.85 -5.34
C LEU A 106 17.77 1.80 -6.05
N GLU A 107 19.11 1.82 -5.89
CA GLU A 107 20.01 0.88 -6.56
C GLU A 107 19.63 -0.60 -6.42
N PRO A 108 19.16 -1.08 -5.25
CA PRO A 108 18.77 -2.49 -5.12
C PRO A 108 17.62 -2.90 -6.04
N LEU A 109 16.75 -1.96 -6.44
CA LEU A 109 15.62 -2.22 -7.33
C LEU A 109 16.08 -2.62 -8.75
N LYS A 110 17.34 -2.37 -9.13
CA LYS A 110 17.92 -2.86 -10.39
C LYS A 110 17.78 -4.37 -10.57
N LYS A 111 17.77 -5.12 -9.47
CA LYS A 111 17.66 -6.59 -9.46
C LYS A 111 16.23 -7.08 -9.69
N LEU A 112 15.23 -6.20 -9.62
CA LEU A 112 13.85 -6.52 -10.00
C LEU A 112 13.73 -6.36 -11.51
N GLU A 113 14.07 -7.40 -12.26
CA GLU A 113 14.10 -7.38 -13.71
C GLU A 113 12.70 -7.19 -14.32
N SER A 114 11.66 -7.65 -13.62
CA SER A 114 10.26 -7.53 -14.04
C SER A 114 9.60 -6.20 -13.68
N LEU A 115 10.29 -5.29 -12.97
CA LEU A 115 9.70 -4.03 -12.50
C LEU A 115 9.47 -3.07 -13.67
N LYS A 116 8.20 -2.77 -13.95
CA LYS A 116 7.77 -1.90 -15.07
C LYS A 116 7.33 -0.51 -14.61
N SER A 117 6.71 -0.41 -13.43
CA SER A 117 6.17 0.84 -12.90
C SER A 117 6.64 1.10 -11.46
N LEU A 118 7.08 2.33 -11.22
CA LEU A 118 7.55 2.81 -9.92
C LEU A 118 6.95 4.19 -9.64
N ASP A 119 6.33 4.35 -8.49
CA ASP A 119 5.84 5.65 -8.01
C ASP A 119 6.65 6.09 -6.78
N LEU A 120 7.21 7.29 -6.85
CA LEU A 120 8.00 7.95 -5.82
C LEU A 120 7.46 9.34 -5.50
N PHE A 121 6.23 9.66 -5.91
CA PHE A 121 5.61 10.95 -5.67
C PHE A 121 5.68 11.34 -4.19
N ASN A 122 5.90 12.61 -3.89
CA ASN A 122 6.02 13.11 -2.52
C ASN A 122 7.16 12.46 -1.68
N CYS A 123 8.20 11.93 -2.33
CA CYS A 123 9.48 11.60 -1.68
C CYS A 123 10.47 12.77 -1.76
N GLU A 124 11.49 12.80 -0.90
CA GLU A 124 12.51 13.87 -0.95
C GLU A 124 13.35 13.82 -2.23
N VAL A 125 13.55 12.62 -2.79
CA VAL A 125 14.32 12.35 -4.02
C VAL A 125 13.75 13.06 -5.25
N THR A 126 12.44 13.35 -5.29
CA THR A 126 11.79 14.01 -6.44
C THR A 126 12.21 15.48 -6.57
N ASN A 127 12.80 16.07 -5.52
CA ASN A 127 13.31 17.45 -5.53
C ASN A 127 14.72 17.57 -6.12
N LEU A 128 15.36 16.44 -6.47
CA LEU A 128 16.67 16.44 -7.09
C LEU A 128 16.57 16.89 -8.55
N ASN A 129 17.56 17.65 -9.01
CA ASN A 129 17.68 17.99 -10.42
C ASN A 129 17.89 16.70 -11.24
N ASP A 130 17.31 16.66 -12.44
CA ASP A 130 17.40 15.52 -13.36
C ASP A 130 16.94 14.20 -12.71
N TYR A 131 16.01 14.27 -11.75
CA TYR A 131 15.48 13.13 -11.00
C TYR A 131 14.99 12.01 -11.93
N ARG A 132 14.06 12.33 -12.86
CA ARG A 132 13.48 11.34 -13.79
C ARG A 132 14.56 10.68 -14.65
N GLU A 133 15.41 11.48 -15.28
CA GLU A 133 16.52 10.98 -16.12
C GLU A 133 17.48 10.07 -15.33
N SER A 134 17.80 10.48 -14.10
CA SER A 134 18.68 9.72 -13.21
C SER A 134 18.07 8.39 -12.80
N VAL A 135 16.77 8.35 -12.50
CA VAL A 135 16.05 7.12 -12.18
C VAL A 135 15.96 6.19 -13.40
N PHE A 136 15.57 6.69 -14.57
CA PHE A 136 15.52 5.86 -15.78
C PHE A 136 16.89 5.33 -16.22
N LYS A 137 17.95 6.12 -16.01
CA LYS A 137 19.33 5.67 -16.24
C LYS A 137 19.75 4.60 -15.22
N LEU A 138 19.29 4.72 -13.97
CA LEU A 138 19.57 3.77 -12.91
C LEU A 138 18.82 2.45 -13.13
N LEU A 139 17.55 2.54 -13.51
CA LEU A 139 16.60 1.44 -13.65
C LEU A 139 16.16 1.35 -15.13
N PRO A 140 17.02 0.83 -16.03
CA PRO A 140 16.72 0.79 -17.46
C PRO A 140 15.53 -0.10 -17.82
N GLN A 141 15.17 -1.06 -16.95
CA GLN A 141 13.99 -1.92 -17.10
C GLN A 141 12.66 -1.17 -16.89
N LEU A 142 12.70 -0.01 -16.23
CA LEU A 142 11.51 0.74 -15.86
C LEU A 142 10.89 1.40 -17.10
N THR A 143 9.58 1.20 -17.27
CA THR A 143 8.78 1.82 -18.33
C THR A 143 8.14 3.11 -17.84
N TYR A 144 7.51 3.06 -16.66
CA TYR A 144 6.75 4.17 -16.09
C TYR A 144 7.33 4.61 -14.74
N LEU A 145 7.45 5.92 -14.57
CA LEU A 145 7.87 6.58 -13.33
C LEU A 145 6.83 7.63 -12.97
N ASP A 146 6.27 7.56 -11.77
CA ASP A 146 5.23 8.47 -11.26
C ASP A 146 4.01 8.58 -12.21
N GLY A 147 3.67 7.48 -12.89
CA GLY A 147 2.55 7.43 -13.84
C GLY A 147 2.88 7.87 -15.28
N TYR A 148 4.12 8.24 -15.58
CA TYR A 148 4.52 8.70 -16.92
C TYR A 148 5.76 7.97 -17.44
N ASP A 149 5.83 7.73 -18.75
CA ASP A 149 7.00 7.14 -19.40
C ASP A 149 8.13 8.16 -19.64
N ARG A 150 9.14 7.78 -20.43
CA ARG A 150 10.29 8.65 -20.80
C ARG A 150 9.91 9.80 -21.75
N GLU A 151 8.78 9.69 -22.42
CA GLU A 151 8.24 10.67 -23.38
C GLU A 151 7.11 11.51 -22.76
N ASP A 152 6.94 11.44 -21.44
CA ASP A 152 5.87 12.08 -20.66
C ASP A 152 4.45 11.65 -21.10
N LYS A 153 4.31 10.42 -21.59
CA LYS A 153 3.00 9.80 -21.84
C LYS A 153 2.50 9.13 -20.57
N GLU A 154 1.25 9.39 -20.23
CA GLU A 154 0.57 8.78 -19.10
C GLU A 154 0.45 7.27 -19.30
N ALA A 155 0.70 6.52 -18.22
CA ALA A 155 0.52 5.08 -18.20
C ALA A 155 -0.97 4.76 -18.41
N PRO A 156 -1.30 3.70 -19.18
CA PRO A 156 -2.67 3.24 -19.28
C PRO A 156 -3.18 2.82 -17.89
N ASP A 157 -4.48 3.01 -17.63
CA ASP A 157 -5.11 2.58 -16.38
C ASP A 157 -4.80 1.10 -16.12
N SER A 158 -4.03 0.83 -15.06
CA SER A 158 -3.45 -0.48 -14.74
C SER A 158 -4.47 -1.57 -14.40
N ASP A 159 -5.76 -1.24 -14.41
CA ASP A 159 -6.87 -2.14 -14.06
C ASP A 159 -7.41 -2.91 -15.28
N ALA A 160 -6.92 -2.61 -16.50
CA ALA A 160 -7.35 -3.27 -17.74
C ALA A 160 -6.55 -4.54 -18.09
N GLU A 161 -5.47 -4.86 -17.36
CA GLU A 161 -4.70 -6.09 -17.57
C GLU A 161 -5.40 -7.26 -16.87
N GLY A 162 -6.54 -7.66 -17.45
CA GLY A 162 -7.14 -8.96 -17.19
C GLY A 162 -6.16 -10.08 -17.54
N ASP A 163 -6.10 -11.09 -16.68
CA ASP A 163 -5.48 -12.40 -16.91
C ASP A 163 -5.45 -12.80 -18.40
N GLY A 164 -4.27 -12.92 -19.00
CA GLY A 164 -4.16 -13.54 -20.32
C GLY A 164 -2.99 -13.10 -21.18
N VAL A 165 -1.76 -13.32 -20.74
CA VAL A 165 -0.71 -13.71 -21.69
C VAL A 165 0.12 -14.82 -21.04
N ASP A 166 -0.44 -16.03 -21.07
CA ASP A 166 0.38 -17.21 -21.32
C ASP A 166 0.80 -17.05 -22.79
N GLU A 167 2.02 -16.60 -23.03
CA GLU A 167 2.63 -16.74 -24.36
C GLU A 167 2.94 -18.23 -24.54
N GLU A 168 1.90 -19.02 -24.84
CA GLU A 168 2.11 -20.26 -25.56
C GLU A 168 2.52 -19.86 -26.97
N GLU A 169 3.81 -20.01 -27.26
CA GLU A 169 4.32 -19.97 -28.62
C GLU A 169 3.68 -21.13 -29.39
N GLU A 170 2.58 -20.86 -30.07
CA GLU A 170 2.05 -21.75 -31.10
C GLU A 170 2.86 -21.54 -32.38
N ASP A 171 3.60 -22.59 -32.70
CA ASP A 171 4.37 -22.80 -33.91
C ASP A 171 3.57 -22.42 -35.17
N GLU A 172 4.13 -21.52 -36.00
CA GLU A 172 3.72 -21.30 -37.39
C GLU A 172 3.94 -22.60 -38.20
N GLU A 173 2.90 -23.40 -38.38
CA GLU A 173 2.77 -24.26 -39.56
C GLU A 173 1.49 -23.86 -40.30
N GLY A 174 1.68 -23.30 -41.50
CA GLY A 174 0.60 -22.69 -42.27
C GLY A 174 -0.33 -23.67 -42.97
N GLU A 175 -1.34 -23.12 -43.61
CA GLU A 175 -1.81 -23.49 -44.95
C GLU A 175 -2.76 -22.39 -45.44
N GLU A 176 -2.54 -21.94 -46.67
CA GLU A 176 -3.47 -21.12 -47.44
C GLU A 176 -4.78 -21.89 -47.61
N GLU A 177 -5.94 -21.23 -47.64
CA GLU A 177 -6.90 -21.30 -48.76
C GLU A 177 -7.96 -20.17 -48.63
N GLU A 178 -8.28 -19.62 -49.78
CA GLU A 178 -9.25 -18.57 -50.07
C GLU A 178 -10.68 -19.06 -49.82
N GLU A 179 -11.62 -18.19 -49.45
CA GLU A 179 -13.03 -18.33 -49.87
C GLU A 179 -13.83 -17.02 -49.69
N ASP A 180 -14.05 -16.39 -50.84
CA ASP A 180 -15.15 -15.55 -51.33
C ASP A 180 -16.19 -14.95 -50.35
N GLU A 181 -16.29 -13.62 -50.44
CA GLU A 181 -17.38 -12.77 -49.95
C GLU A 181 -18.61 -12.89 -50.88
N GLU A 182 -19.78 -13.23 -50.34
CA GLU A 182 -21.07 -12.73 -50.87
C GLU A 182 -22.00 -12.37 -49.70
N GLU A 183 -22.31 -11.07 -49.60
CA GLU A 183 -23.44 -10.53 -48.86
C GLU A 183 -24.72 -10.69 -49.68
N GLU A 184 -25.85 -11.05 -49.07
CA GLU A 184 -27.16 -10.56 -49.53
C GLU A 184 -28.12 -10.35 -48.35
N ASP A 185 -28.81 -9.20 -48.47
CA ASP A 185 -29.79 -8.56 -47.61
C ASP A 185 -31.00 -9.45 -47.25
N ILE A 186 -31.54 -9.30 -46.03
CA ILE A 186 -32.91 -9.72 -45.72
C ILE A 186 -33.71 -8.51 -45.27
N ASP A 187 -34.71 -8.26 -46.11
CA ASP A 187 -35.72 -7.21 -46.17
C ASP A 187 -36.64 -7.15 -44.94
N GLU A 188 -37.13 -5.94 -44.71
CA GLU A 188 -38.13 -5.54 -43.72
C GLU A 188 -39.50 -6.13 -44.09
N GLU A 189 -40.30 -6.54 -43.10
CA GLU A 189 -41.76 -6.42 -43.19
C GLU A 189 -42.31 -6.06 -41.81
N GLU A 190 -43.02 -4.92 -41.81
CA GLU A 190 -43.87 -4.39 -40.76
C GLU A 190 -45.12 -5.28 -40.64
N ASP A 191 -45.62 -5.48 -39.42
CA ASP A 191 -47.04 -5.81 -39.22
C ASP A 191 -47.53 -5.05 -37.99
N GLU A 192 -48.34 -4.04 -38.29
CA GLU A 192 -49.28 -3.38 -37.39
C GLU A 192 -50.30 -4.43 -36.91
N ASP A 193 -50.75 -4.33 -35.65
CA ASP A 193 -52.17 -4.52 -35.35
C ASP A 193 -52.51 -3.89 -33.99
N GLU A 194 -53.52 -3.04 -34.07
CA GLU A 194 -54.28 -2.39 -33.01
C GLU A 194 -54.98 -3.44 -32.15
N ASP A 195 -55.20 -3.14 -30.86
CA ASP A 195 -56.53 -3.33 -30.27
C ASP A 195 -56.62 -2.60 -28.92
N GLU A 196 -57.59 -1.68 -28.90
CA GLU A 196 -58.17 -1.05 -27.71
C GLU A 196 -58.83 -2.11 -26.82
N GLU A 197 -58.83 -1.92 -25.50
CA GLU A 197 -60.07 -2.01 -24.71
C GLU A 197 -59.92 -1.18 -23.42
N GLU A 198 -60.78 -0.17 -23.29
CA GLU A 198 -61.13 0.47 -22.03
C GLU A 198 -61.95 -0.50 -21.17
N ILE A 199 -61.66 -0.61 -19.87
CA ILE A 199 -62.70 -0.89 -18.87
C ILE A 199 -62.49 0.02 -17.65
N ASP A 200 -63.61 0.66 -17.35
CA ASP A 200 -63.96 1.65 -16.34
C ASP A 200 -64.18 1.03 -14.93
N ASP A 201 -64.48 1.92 -13.98
CA ASP A 201 -65.11 1.71 -12.66
C ASP A 201 -64.15 1.34 -11.50
N GLU A 202 -63.78 2.29 -10.63
CA GLU A 202 -64.56 2.94 -9.55
C GLU A 202 -64.78 2.05 -8.29
N ASP A 203 -64.82 2.75 -7.14
CA ASP A 203 -65.28 2.31 -5.80
C ASP A 203 -64.29 1.47 -4.95
N ASP A 204 -64.13 1.65 -3.63
CA ASP A 204 -64.77 2.48 -2.61
C ASP A 204 -63.85 2.45 -1.35
N ALA A 205 -64.02 3.44 -0.49
CA ALA A 205 -63.35 3.69 0.78
C ALA A 205 -63.63 2.64 1.87
N SER A 206 -62.80 2.62 2.93
CA SER A 206 -63.24 2.82 4.34
C SER A 206 -62.23 2.33 5.40
N GLY A 207 -62.21 3.06 6.54
CA GLY A 207 -61.81 2.63 7.90
C GLY A 207 -60.34 2.88 8.26
N GLU A 208 -59.96 3.90 9.03
CA GLU A 208 -60.07 4.06 10.51
C GLU A 208 -59.58 2.82 11.28
N GLU A 209 -58.59 2.88 12.18
CA GLU A 209 -58.59 3.42 13.57
C GLU A 209 -57.12 3.72 13.99
N GLN A 210 -56.75 4.90 14.53
CA GLN A 210 -56.68 5.33 15.95
C GLN A 210 -56.03 4.36 16.96
N GLU A 211 -55.00 4.85 17.67
CA GLU A 211 -54.68 4.84 19.14
C GLU A 211 -53.21 5.37 19.24
N ASP A 212 -52.84 6.56 19.71
CA ASP A 212 -53.06 7.35 20.95
C ASP A 212 -52.36 6.82 22.22
N PHE A 213 -51.85 7.78 23.02
CA PHE A 213 -51.12 7.75 24.31
C PHE A 213 -49.61 7.43 24.30
N GLY A 214 -48.69 8.24 24.86
CA GLY A 214 -48.71 9.51 25.63
C GLY A 214 -47.23 9.93 25.86
N HIS A 215 -46.85 11.21 25.75
CA HIS A 215 -46.71 12.21 26.85
C HIS A 215 -45.79 11.70 27.99
N ASP A 216 -44.79 12.38 28.55
CA ASP A 216 -44.36 13.79 28.70
C ASP A 216 -42.94 13.76 29.35
N GLY A 217 -42.05 14.72 29.10
CA GLY A 217 -41.82 15.93 29.93
C GLY A 217 -40.48 15.81 30.68
N GLU A 218 -39.42 16.58 30.36
CA GLU A 218 -39.10 17.92 30.92
C GLU A 218 -39.03 17.91 32.46
N VAL A 219 -38.04 18.40 33.23
CA VAL A 219 -36.90 19.37 33.15
C VAL A 219 -35.98 19.00 34.37
N ASP A 220 -34.72 19.39 34.58
CA ASP A 220 -34.26 20.72 35.04
C ASP A 220 -32.80 20.65 35.57
N LYS A 221 -32.02 21.71 35.25
CA LYS A 221 -31.04 22.50 36.05
C LYS A 221 -29.75 21.82 36.55
N GLU A 222 -28.56 22.28 36.15
CA GLU A 222 -27.84 23.53 36.51
C GLU A 222 -27.46 23.65 38.00
N ASP A 223 -26.15 23.92 38.20
CA ASP A 223 -25.43 24.58 39.32
C ASP A 223 -24.00 23.96 39.35
N ASP A 224 -22.94 24.66 38.94
CA ASP A 224 -22.16 25.67 39.69
C ASP A 224 -21.42 25.02 40.89
N GLU A 225 -20.16 25.25 41.26
CA GLU A 225 -19.16 26.32 41.16
C GLU A 225 -17.83 25.68 41.70
N ASP A 226 -16.68 25.96 41.07
CA ASP A 226 -15.52 26.74 41.61
C ASP A 226 -14.53 26.06 42.58
N ASP A 227 -13.29 26.58 42.48
CA ASP A 227 -12.20 26.63 43.49
C ASP A 227 -11.44 25.32 43.82
N ASP A 228 -10.12 25.31 44.03
CA ASP A 228 -9.13 26.38 44.07
C ASP A 228 -7.72 25.75 44.06
N GLU A 229 -6.74 26.64 44.01
CA GLU A 229 -5.29 26.54 43.92
C GLU A 229 -4.52 25.65 44.95
N GLU A 230 -3.19 25.67 44.75
CA GLU A 230 -2.11 25.60 45.77
C GLU A 230 -1.67 24.18 46.22
N ASP A 231 -0.40 23.84 46.45
CA ASP A 231 0.89 24.54 46.41
C ASP A 231 2.04 23.52 46.65
N GLU A 232 3.29 24.00 46.63
CA GLU A 232 4.50 23.46 47.28
C GLU A 232 5.22 22.23 46.62
N GLU A 233 6.42 22.37 46.05
CA GLU A 233 7.75 22.74 46.59
C GLU A 233 8.53 21.58 47.28
N GLU A 234 9.85 21.63 47.02
CA GLU A 234 10.96 21.10 47.81
C GLU A 234 11.43 19.62 47.76
N ASP A 235 12.69 19.51 47.33
CA ASP A 235 13.82 18.78 47.96
C ASP A 235 13.64 17.33 48.45
N GLU A 236 14.49 16.43 47.96
CA GLU A 236 15.68 16.10 48.76
C GLU A 236 16.70 15.22 48.02
N SER A 237 17.94 15.62 48.27
CA SER A 237 19.18 14.88 48.13
C SER A 237 19.14 13.41 48.57
N GLY A 238 19.72 12.53 47.76
CA GLY A 238 19.91 11.11 48.04
C GLY A 238 21.31 10.62 47.68
N LYS A 239 22.27 11.06 48.49
CA LYS A 239 23.67 10.60 48.63
C LYS A 239 24.05 9.26 47.96
N GLY A 240 25.06 9.33 47.11
CA GLY A 240 25.95 8.22 46.77
C GLY A 240 27.41 8.65 46.95
N GLU A 241 27.84 8.79 48.20
CA GLU A 241 29.20 9.13 48.58
C GLU A 241 30.24 8.11 48.07
N LYS A 242 31.33 8.68 47.55
CA LYS A 242 32.73 8.33 47.81
C LYS A 242 33.21 6.94 47.35
N ARG A 243 34.21 6.98 46.47
CA ARG A 243 35.55 6.52 46.84
C ARG A 243 36.64 7.36 46.15
N LYS A 244 37.30 8.18 46.98
CA LYS A 244 38.65 8.70 46.75
C LYS A 244 39.63 7.54 46.56
N ARG A 245 40.63 7.73 45.70
CA ARG A 245 42.05 7.58 46.06
C ARG A 245 42.90 8.48 45.16
N GLU A 246 43.47 9.48 45.82
CA GLU A 246 44.75 10.17 45.58
C GLU A 246 45.87 9.16 45.22
N ALA A 247 47.03 9.49 44.67
CA ALA A 247 47.67 10.64 44.01
C ALA A 247 49.07 10.12 43.62
N ASP A 248 49.79 10.89 42.80
CA ASP A 248 51.25 10.87 42.65
C ASP A 248 51.91 9.61 42.01
N ASP A 249 52.58 9.78 40.88
CA ASP A 249 53.99 10.17 40.92
C ASP A 249 54.59 10.41 39.52
N GLU A 250 55.33 11.51 39.49
CA GLU A 250 56.51 11.95 38.73
C GLU A 250 56.98 11.30 37.39
N GLU A 251 57.52 12.23 36.61
CA GLU A 251 58.40 12.14 35.44
C GLU A 251 59.42 10.99 35.50
N ASP A 252 59.75 10.39 34.36
CA ASP A 252 61.11 10.61 33.82
C ASP A 252 61.31 10.10 32.38
N ASP A 253 62.23 10.82 31.75
CA ASP A 253 62.80 10.73 30.41
C ASP A 253 63.46 9.36 30.10
N TYR A 254 63.76 9.12 28.82
CA TYR A 254 64.98 8.49 28.29
C TYR A 254 64.74 7.95 26.87
N LYS A 255 65.01 8.83 25.90
CA LYS A 255 65.57 8.44 24.59
C LYS A 255 66.77 7.51 24.77
N THR A 256 66.76 6.35 24.12
CA THR A 256 68.00 5.77 23.57
C THR A 256 67.77 5.20 22.18
N LYS A 257 68.51 5.79 21.23
CA LYS A 257 68.86 5.22 19.92
C LYS A 257 69.64 3.93 20.14
N THR A 258 69.37 2.86 19.37
CA THR A 258 70.38 2.14 18.55
C THR A 258 69.82 0.86 17.92
N LYS A 259 70.10 0.72 16.62
CA LYS A 259 70.47 -0.47 15.82
C LYS A 259 69.80 -0.34 14.45
N ASN A 260 70.59 0.07 13.45
CA ASN A 260 71.34 -0.81 12.54
C ASN A 260 70.40 -1.65 11.67
#